data_AF-A0AAJ0LWU3-F1
#
_entry.id   AF-A0AAJ0LWU3-F1
#
_cell.length_a   1.000
_cell.length_b   1.000
_cell.length_c   1.000
_cell.angle_alpha   90.00
_cell.angle_beta   90.00
_cell.angle_gamma   90.00
#
_symmetry.space_group_name_H-M   'P 1'
#
loop_
_entity.id
_entity.type
_entity.pdbx_description
1 polymer ?
#
loop_
_entity_poly.entity_id
_entity_poly.type
_entity_poly.pdbx_seq_one_letter_code
_entity_poly.pdbx_strand_id
1 'polypeptide(L)'
;MVLRLRLARIRTPGGSRRHNPKYNIVLAHARSARDALPLEVLGTYNPIPSLPVGAEAGDRKQKAIKVDVSRTKYWLGVGAQPSGVVWRLMAMIGLLPPKYLPTGEQTQNALKAVRFTTHTSSEEKREARWAREESKGPAMKAVEARARGAREKEITGVSNTSPMDPNEA
;
A
#
# COMPACT_ATOMS: atom_id res chain seq x y z
N MET A 1 -26.50 22.19 10.44
CA MET A 1 -25.18 22.88 10.45
C MET A 1 -24.10 21.81 10.25
N VAL A 2 -23.26 21.88 9.21
CA VAL A 2 -22.28 20.81 8.90
C VAL A 2 -21.05 20.92 9.81
N LEU A 3 -20.66 19.81 10.44
CA LEU A 3 -19.42 19.68 11.21
C LEU A 3 -18.26 19.30 10.29
N ARG A 4 -17.11 19.96 10.47
CA ARG A 4 -15.92 19.75 9.65
C ARG A 4 -14.69 19.56 10.52
N LEU A 5 -13.92 18.50 10.27
CA LEU A 5 -12.56 18.39 10.80
C LEU A 5 -11.59 19.13 9.90
N ARG A 6 -10.86 20.09 10.46
CA ARG A 6 -9.92 20.93 9.72
C ARG A 6 -8.65 21.20 10.52
N LEU A 7 -7.63 21.71 9.85
CA LEU A 7 -6.42 22.22 10.49
C LEU A 7 -6.63 23.71 10.83
N ALA A 8 -6.45 24.05 12.10
CA ALA A 8 -6.37 25.43 12.57
C ALA A 8 -4.91 25.76 12.90
N ARG A 9 -4.43 26.94 12.50
CA ARG A 9 -3.05 27.33 12.79
C ARG A 9 -2.96 27.78 14.24
N ILE A 10 -2.01 27.20 14.99
CA ILE A 10 -1.75 27.64 16.37
C ILE A 10 -1.02 28.98 16.30
N ARG A 11 -1.60 30.00 16.93
CA ARG A 11 -0.96 31.30 17.12
C ARG A 11 -0.52 31.37 18.57
N THR A 12 0.75 31.09 18.84
CA THR A 12 1.35 31.30 20.18
C THR A 12 1.42 32.81 20.45
N PRO A 13 1.44 33.29 21.71
CA PRO A 13 1.80 34.68 21.99
C PRO A 13 3.15 34.99 21.32
N GLY A 14 3.16 35.92 20.36
CA GLY A 14 4.29 36.14 19.42
C GLY A 14 4.07 35.64 17.98
N GLY A 15 2.91 35.08 17.66
CA GLY A 15 2.58 34.54 16.34
C GLY A 15 3.02 33.08 16.14
N SER A 16 2.46 32.42 15.12
CA SER A 16 3.13 31.22 14.56
C SER A 16 4.49 31.70 14.05
N ARG A 17 5.59 31.22 14.65
CA ARG A 17 6.94 31.61 14.22
C ARG A 17 7.03 31.49 12.70
N ARG A 18 7.53 32.54 12.04
CA ARG A 18 7.79 32.55 10.60
C ARG A 18 8.64 31.32 10.27
N HIS A 19 8.30 30.61 9.18
CA HIS A 19 8.94 29.34 8.78
C HIS A 19 8.80 28.18 9.79
N ASN A 20 7.97 28.29 10.83
CA ASN A 20 7.69 27.22 11.79
C ASN A 20 6.17 27.04 12.01
N PRO A 21 5.45 26.50 11.01
CA PRO A 21 4.00 26.29 11.10
C PRO A 21 3.66 25.14 12.07
N LYS A 22 2.71 25.38 12.97
CA LYS A 22 2.11 24.35 13.85
C LYS A 22 0.58 24.39 13.72
N TYR A 23 -0.05 23.22 13.71
CA TYR A 23 -1.50 23.10 13.51
C TYR A 23 -2.17 22.26 14.60
N ASN A 24 -3.38 22.64 14.96
CA ASN A 24 -4.32 21.81 15.69
C ASN A 24 -5.28 21.13 14.70
N ILE A 25 -5.59 19.88 14.95
CA ILE A 25 -6.69 19.17 14.30
C ILE A 25 -7.92 19.48 15.14
N VAL A 26 -8.86 20.23 14.55
CA VAL A 26 -10.00 20.77 15.28
C VAL A 26 -11.32 20.37 14.62
N LEU A 27 -12.33 20.22 15.46
CA LEU A 27 -13.72 20.15 15.04
C LEU A 27 -14.33 21.56 15.09
N ALA A 28 -14.91 21.99 13.98
CA ALA A 28 -15.60 23.27 13.91
C ALA A 28 -16.78 23.19 12.93
N HIS A 29 -17.69 24.16 13.01
CA HIS A 29 -18.72 24.32 12.00
C HIS A 29 -18.12 24.79 10.67
N ALA A 30 -18.66 24.29 9.56
CA ALA A 30 -18.15 24.60 8.22
C ALA A 30 -18.14 26.11 7.88
N ARG A 31 -19.10 26.87 8.41
CA ARG A 31 -19.24 28.32 8.18
C ARG A 31 -18.38 29.21 9.10
N SER A 32 -17.70 28.62 10.08
CA SER A 32 -16.86 29.38 11.01
C SER A 32 -15.54 29.80 10.37
N ALA A 33 -14.99 30.96 10.76
CA ALA A 33 -13.67 31.40 10.31
C ALA A 33 -12.59 30.38 10.68
N ARG A 34 -11.52 30.27 9.87
CA ARG A 34 -10.52 29.18 9.96
C ARG A 34 -9.92 29.00 11.36
N ASP A 35 -9.50 30.11 11.96
CA ASP A 35 -8.79 30.13 13.25
C ASP A 35 -9.72 30.60 14.40
N ALA A 36 -11.04 30.57 14.21
CA ALA A 36 -12.00 30.84 15.29
C ALA A 36 -11.97 29.74 16.35
N LEU A 37 -12.55 30.02 17.52
CA LEU A 37 -12.68 29.06 18.61
C LEU A 37 -13.37 27.77 18.08
N PRO A 38 -12.69 26.63 18.12
CA PRO A 38 -13.29 25.36 17.70
C PRO A 38 -14.23 24.82 18.77
N LEU A 39 -15.09 23.88 18.38
CA LEU A 39 -15.93 23.13 19.33
C LEU A 39 -15.05 22.22 20.20
N GLU A 40 -14.09 21.55 19.57
CA GLU A 40 -13.18 20.62 20.24
C GLU A 40 -11.84 20.56 19.50
N VAL A 41 -10.75 20.43 20.27
CA VAL A 41 -9.41 20.16 19.74
C VAL A 41 -9.13 18.68 19.88
N LEU A 42 -9.07 17.97 18.75
CA LEU A 42 -8.90 16.51 18.71
C LEU A 42 -7.44 16.09 18.68
N GLY A 43 -6.54 17.00 18.31
CA GLY A 43 -5.13 16.65 18.16
C GLY A 43 -4.25 17.78 17.67
N THR A 44 -2.97 17.45 17.44
CA THR A 44 -1.95 18.36 16.95
C THR A 44 -1.19 17.74 15.78
N TYR A 45 -0.73 18.60 14.88
CA TYR A 45 0.05 18.24 13.71
C TYR A 45 1.23 19.20 13.54
N ASN A 46 2.44 18.63 13.51
CA ASN A 46 3.65 19.34 13.15
C ASN A 46 4.13 18.86 11.76
N PRO A 47 4.11 19.72 10.73
CA PRO A 47 4.58 19.38 9.40
C PRO A 47 6.10 19.32 9.30
N ILE A 48 6.84 19.94 10.23
CA ILE A 48 8.30 19.92 10.25
C ILE A 48 8.75 18.56 10.77
N PRO A 49 9.51 17.78 9.97
CA PRO A 49 10.03 16.50 10.40
C PRO A 49 11.01 16.68 11.55
N SER A 50 10.78 15.96 12.65
CA SER A 50 11.69 15.88 13.78
C SER A 50 12.12 14.44 14.00
N LEU A 51 13.22 14.25 14.72
CA LEU A 51 13.53 12.94 15.27
C LEU A 51 12.39 12.56 16.24
N PRO A 52 11.90 11.31 16.20
CA PRO A 52 10.96 10.85 17.22
C PRO A 52 11.61 10.89 18.61
N VAL A 53 10.78 10.94 19.65
CA VAL A 53 11.29 10.92 21.03
C VAL A 53 11.90 9.54 21.28
N GLY A 54 13.19 9.49 21.62
CA GLY A 54 13.92 8.24 21.83
C GLY A 54 14.57 7.64 20.58
N ALA A 55 14.63 8.40 19.47
CA ALA A 55 15.38 8.00 18.28
C ALA A 55 16.84 8.47 18.31
N GLU A 56 17.71 7.64 17.73
CA GLU A 56 19.13 7.91 17.58
C GLU A 56 19.41 8.80 16.36
N ALA A 57 20.62 9.36 16.28
CA ALA A 57 20.99 10.29 15.21
C ALA A 57 20.91 9.70 13.78
N GLY A 58 20.82 8.37 13.64
CA GLY A 58 20.65 7.68 12.36
C GLY A 58 19.20 7.47 11.91
N ASP A 59 18.21 7.75 12.76
CA ASP A 59 16.82 7.45 12.46
C ASP A 59 16.17 8.43 11.48
N ARG A 60 15.18 7.92 10.74
CA ARG A 60 14.41 8.73 9.79
C ARG A 60 13.59 9.78 10.53
N LYS A 61 13.72 11.04 10.14
CA LYS A 61 12.87 12.13 10.63
C LYS A 61 11.42 11.91 10.23
N GLN A 62 10.51 12.04 11.17
CA GLN A 62 9.08 11.83 10.98
C GLN A 62 8.28 13.08 11.33
N LYS A 63 7.08 13.21 10.76
CA LYS A 63 6.16 14.30 11.08
C LYS A 63 5.34 13.91 12.30
N ALA A 64 5.39 14.71 13.35
CA ALA A 64 4.67 14.41 14.58
C ALA A 64 3.16 14.66 14.39
N ILE A 65 2.36 13.61 14.65
CA ILE A 65 0.91 13.66 14.65
C ILE A 65 0.43 13.07 15.98
N LYS A 66 -0.39 13.82 16.73
CA LYS A 66 -1.03 13.35 17.96
C LYS A 66 -2.52 13.55 17.83
N VAL A 67 -3.32 12.50 18.01
CA VAL A 67 -4.77 12.52 17.84
C VAL A 67 -5.42 11.70 18.95
N ASP A 68 -6.49 12.21 19.55
CA ASP A 68 -7.40 11.41 20.36
C ASP A 68 -8.25 10.54 19.44
N VAL A 69 -7.92 9.24 19.42
CA VAL A 69 -8.58 8.24 18.58
C VAL A 69 -10.04 8.06 18.96
N SER A 70 -10.37 8.12 20.26
CA SER A 70 -11.72 7.86 20.76
C SER A 70 -12.70 8.95 20.33
N ARG A 71 -12.33 10.21 20.56
CA ARG A 71 -13.14 11.38 20.19
C ARG A 71 -13.22 11.55 18.68
N THR A 72 -12.12 11.30 17.97
CA THR A 72 -12.13 11.36 16.50
C THR A 72 -13.10 10.34 15.91
N LYS A 73 -13.10 9.09 16.40
CA LYS A 73 -14.06 8.06 15.98
C LYS A 73 -15.51 8.46 16.26
N TYR A 74 -15.78 9.01 17.44
CA TYR A 74 -17.11 9.50 17.79
C TYR A 74 -17.61 10.54 16.77
N TRP A 75 -16.82 11.57 16.49
CA TRP A 75 -17.24 12.64 15.57
C TRP A 75 -17.37 12.18 14.13
N LEU A 76 -16.53 11.23 13.69
CA LEU A 76 -16.71 10.58 12.39
C LEU A 76 -18.03 9.83 12.32
N GLY A 77 -18.43 9.13 13.39
CA GLY A 77 -19.73 8.46 13.50
C GLY A 77 -20.92 9.41 13.49
N VAL A 78 -20.77 10.60 14.08
CA VAL A 78 -21.77 11.69 14.02
C VAL A 78 -21.88 12.31 12.60
N GLY A 79 -20.95 11.98 11.70
CA GLY A 79 -20.96 12.47 10.31
C GLY A 79 -20.11 13.73 10.09
N ALA A 80 -19.17 14.02 10.97
CA ALA A 80 -18.22 15.10 10.76
C ALA A 80 -17.34 14.84 9.52
N GLN A 81 -17.27 15.83 8.62
CA GLN A 81 -16.57 15.68 7.35
C GLN A 81 -15.10 16.15 7.46
N PRO A 82 -14.09 15.30 7.25
CA PRO A 82 -12.70 15.74 7.30
C PRO A 82 -12.27 16.43 6.00
N SER A 83 -11.45 17.48 6.12
CA SER A 83 -10.78 18.12 4.99
C SER A 83 -9.75 17.18 4.33
N GLY A 84 -9.36 17.42 3.07
CA GLY A 84 -8.47 16.50 2.33
C GLY A 84 -7.13 16.21 3.01
N VAL A 85 -6.54 17.20 3.69
CA VAL A 85 -5.29 17.00 4.46
C VAL A 85 -5.54 16.18 5.72
N VAL A 86 -6.61 16.50 6.47
CA VAL A 86 -6.98 15.75 7.68
C VAL A 86 -7.32 14.31 7.32
N TRP A 87 -8.03 14.08 6.20
CA TRP A 87 -8.30 12.74 5.69
C TRP A 87 -7.00 11.96 5.48
N ARG A 88 -6.00 12.57 4.83
CA ARG A 88 -4.69 11.92 4.62
C ARG A 88 -4.00 11.58 5.94
N LEU A 89 -4.02 12.49 6.92
CA LEU A 89 -3.45 12.24 8.25
C LEU A 89 -4.15 11.08 8.95
N MET A 90 -5.48 11.05 8.93
CA MET A 90 -6.25 9.96 9.54
C MET A 90 -6.04 8.62 8.82
N ALA A 91 -5.88 8.64 7.50
CA ALA A 91 -5.54 7.44 6.74
C ALA A 91 -4.15 6.89 7.09
N MET A 92 -3.17 7.77 7.32
CA MET A 92 -1.84 7.37 7.78
C MET A 92 -1.86 6.73 9.18
N ILE A 93 -2.80 7.15 10.04
CA ILE A 93 -3.01 6.57 11.38
C ILE A 93 -3.80 5.26 11.31
N GLY A 94 -4.46 4.95 10.19
CA GLY A 94 -5.34 3.79 10.04
C GLY A 94 -6.78 4.01 10.52
N LEU A 95 -7.21 5.26 10.70
CA LEU A 95 -8.58 5.61 11.12
C LEU A 95 -9.58 5.64 9.97
N LEU A 96 -9.14 6.02 8.77
CA LEU A 96 -9.96 6.06 7.55
C LEU A 96 -9.23 5.35 6.41
N PRO A 97 -9.97 4.79 5.42
CA PRO A 97 -9.35 4.35 4.19
C PRO A 97 -8.78 5.56 3.43
N PRO A 98 -7.69 5.41 2.65
CA PRO A 98 -7.16 6.50 1.84
C PRO A 98 -8.22 6.94 0.79
N LYS A 99 -8.51 8.25 0.72
CA LYS A 99 -9.52 8.80 -0.20
C LYS A 99 -9.16 8.60 -1.67
N TYR A 100 -7.87 8.63 -1.96
CA TYR A 100 -7.32 8.35 -3.27
C TYR A 100 -6.36 7.19 -3.10
N LEU A 101 -6.65 6.08 -3.78
CA LEU A 101 -5.65 5.05 -3.96
C LEU A 101 -4.52 5.69 -4.78
N PRO A 102 -3.27 5.54 -4.34
CA PRO A 102 -2.22 6.17 -5.08
C PRO A 102 -2.11 5.40 -6.43
N THR A 103 -2.14 6.14 -7.54
CA THR A 103 -2.12 5.59 -8.90
C THR A 103 -0.89 6.15 -9.62
N GLY A 104 -0.03 5.27 -10.15
CA GLY A 104 1.20 5.64 -10.87
C GLY A 104 2.39 4.72 -10.52
N GLU A 105 3.44 4.73 -11.35
CA GLU A 105 4.62 3.86 -11.20
C GLU A 105 5.39 4.11 -9.89
N GLN A 106 5.60 5.38 -9.53
CA GLN A 106 6.27 5.77 -8.29
C GLN A 106 5.52 5.26 -7.05
N THR A 107 4.19 5.29 -7.14
CA THR A 107 3.34 4.70 -6.11
C THR A 107 3.47 3.19 -6.07
N GLN A 108 3.45 2.50 -7.20
CA GLN A 108 3.61 1.04 -7.24
C GLN A 108 4.95 0.64 -6.63
N ASN A 109 6.01 1.41 -6.89
CA ASN A 109 7.32 1.20 -6.27
C ASN A 109 7.29 1.46 -4.76
N ALA A 110 6.60 2.50 -4.29
CA ALA A 110 6.39 2.75 -2.87
C ALA A 110 5.54 1.67 -2.18
N LEU A 111 4.47 1.18 -2.82
CA LEU A 111 3.63 0.09 -2.33
C LEU A 111 4.39 -1.25 -2.26
N LYS A 112 5.27 -1.52 -3.23
CA LYS A 112 6.17 -2.69 -3.19
C LYS A 112 7.21 -2.58 -2.07
N ALA A 113 7.68 -1.36 -1.78
CA ALA A 113 8.65 -1.10 -0.72
C ALA A 113 8.02 -1.13 0.68
N VAL A 114 6.78 -0.66 0.84
CA VAL A 114 5.99 -0.82 2.05
C VAL A 114 5.44 -2.24 2.07
N ARG A 115 6.31 -3.18 2.47
CA ARG A 115 5.89 -4.52 2.89
C ARG A 115 5.00 -4.37 4.12
N PHE A 116 3.72 -4.11 3.92
CA PHE A 116 2.73 -4.41 4.95
C PHE A 116 2.87 -5.90 5.20
N THR A 117 3.38 -6.29 6.37
CA THR A 117 3.23 -7.65 6.84
C THR A 117 1.75 -7.83 7.11
N THR A 118 0.98 -8.15 6.07
CA THR A 118 -0.30 -8.79 6.31
C THR A 118 0.04 -10.02 7.13
N HIS A 119 -0.50 -10.09 8.34
CA HIS A 119 -0.43 -11.26 9.21
C HIS A 119 -1.24 -12.38 8.57
N THR A 120 -0.79 -12.86 7.41
CA THR A 120 -1.18 -14.12 6.80
C THR A 120 -0.19 -15.11 7.38
N SER A 121 -0.66 -16.07 8.16
CA SER A 121 0.19 -17.02 8.88
C SER A 121 1.21 -17.58 7.90
N SER A 122 2.47 -17.70 8.33
CA SER A 122 3.54 -18.30 7.52
C SER A 122 3.15 -19.68 6.98
N GLU A 123 2.21 -20.34 7.63
CA GLU A 123 1.61 -21.63 7.28
C GLU A 123 0.76 -21.55 6.00
N GLU A 124 -0.13 -20.56 5.87
CA GLU A 124 -0.98 -20.39 4.68
C GLU A 124 -0.15 -20.14 3.41
N LYS A 125 1.00 -19.46 3.54
CA LYS A 125 1.95 -19.26 2.44
C LYS A 125 2.73 -20.54 2.08
N ARG A 126 2.97 -21.43 3.05
CA ARG A 126 3.63 -22.72 2.81
C ARG A 126 2.67 -23.69 2.14
N GLU A 127 1.43 -23.76 2.59
CA GLU A 127 0.38 -24.60 1.99
C GLU A 127 0.07 -24.18 0.55
N ALA A 128 -0.08 -22.87 0.30
CA ALA A 128 -0.30 -22.37 -1.07
C ALA A 128 0.90 -22.63 -2.01
N ARG A 129 2.12 -22.67 -1.48
CA ARG A 129 3.32 -23.00 -2.26
C ARG A 129 3.38 -24.50 -2.57
N TRP A 130 3.09 -25.36 -1.58
CA TRP A 130 3.03 -26.82 -1.72
C TRP A 130 1.97 -27.24 -2.75
N ALA A 131 0.75 -26.72 -2.65
CA ALA A 131 -0.34 -27.01 -3.60
C ALA A 131 0.00 -26.62 -5.06
N ARG A 132 0.78 -25.54 -5.23
CA ARG A 132 1.21 -25.09 -6.56
C ARG A 132 2.32 -25.97 -7.15
N GLU A 133 3.22 -26.52 -6.34
CA GLU A 133 4.22 -27.50 -6.80
C GLU A 133 3.56 -28.83 -7.16
N GLU A 134 2.59 -29.28 -6.36
CA GLU A 134 1.86 -30.52 -6.60
C GLU A 134 1.03 -30.47 -7.89
N SER A 135 0.44 -29.33 -8.25
CA SER A 135 -0.24 -29.13 -9.54
C SER A 135 0.70 -29.16 -10.76
N LYS A 136 1.99 -28.82 -10.59
CA LYS A 136 2.98 -28.78 -11.67
C LYS A 136 3.63 -30.13 -11.94
N GLY A 137 3.73 -31.00 -10.93
CA GLY A 137 4.22 -32.37 -11.05
C GLY A 137 3.53 -33.20 -12.15
N PRO A 138 2.19 -33.33 -12.16
CA PRO A 138 1.47 -34.12 -13.17
C PRO A 138 1.53 -33.46 -14.55
N ALA A 139 1.55 -32.12 -14.62
CA ALA A 139 1.66 -31.40 -15.88
C ALA A 139 3.05 -31.56 -16.54
N MET A 140 4.13 -31.53 -15.77
CA MET A 140 5.49 -31.73 -16.31
C MET A 140 5.72 -33.18 -16.75
N LYS A 141 5.21 -34.17 -16.00
CA LYS A 141 5.27 -35.59 -16.41
C LYS A 141 4.50 -35.87 -17.70
N ALA A 142 3.34 -35.23 -17.90
CA ALA A 142 2.57 -35.37 -19.13
C ALA A 142 3.27 -34.74 -20.35
N VAL A 143 3.94 -33.60 -20.17
CA VAL A 143 4.72 -32.94 -21.23
C VAL A 143 5.95 -33.76 -21.61
N GLU A 144 6.66 -34.32 -20.62
CA GLU A 144 7.84 -35.16 -20.84
C GLU A 144 7.50 -36.48 -21.55
N ALA A 145 6.38 -37.13 -21.18
CA ALA A 145 5.88 -38.31 -21.87
C ALA A 145 5.50 -38.01 -23.34
N ARG A 146 4.93 -36.83 -23.61
CA ARG A 146 4.55 -36.40 -24.96
C ARG A 146 5.78 -36.07 -25.83
N ALA A 147 6.82 -35.47 -25.23
CA ALA A 147 8.10 -35.21 -25.90
C ALA A 147 8.84 -36.52 -26.25
N ARG A 148 8.79 -37.52 -25.37
CA ARG A 148 9.40 -38.83 -25.62
C ARG A 148 8.70 -39.61 -26.73
N GLY A 149 7.37 -39.60 -26.77
CA GLY A 149 6.59 -40.23 -27.84
C GLY A 149 6.70 -39.52 -29.20
N ALA A 150 7.02 -38.23 -29.23
CA ALA A 150 7.31 -37.52 -30.48
C ALA A 150 8.68 -37.91 -31.05
N ARG A 151 9.69 -38.08 -30.19
CA ARG A 151 11.04 -38.52 -30.60
C ARG A 151 11.08 -39.94 -31.18
N GLU A 152 10.25 -40.86 -30.69
CA GLU A 152 10.19 -42.24 -31.24
C GLU A 152 9.54 -42.30 -32.64
N LYS A 153 8.68 -41.35 -32.99
CA LYS A 153 8.03 -41.30 -34.32
C LYS A 153 8.94 -40.73 -35.42
N GLU A 154 9.93 -39.91 -35.08
CA GLU A 154 10.92 -39.43 -36.06
C GLU A 154 11.91 -40.52 -36.48
N ILE A 155 12.19 -41.49 -35.61
CA ILE A 155 13.23 -42.52 -35.87
C ILE A 155 12.72 -43.62 -36.81
N THR A 156 11.41 -43.87 -36.86
CA THR A 156 10.80 -44.90 -37.73
C THR A 156 10.42 -44.39 -39.13
N GLY A 157 10.51 -43.08 -39.39
CA GLY A 157 10.16 -42.45 -40.67
C GLY A 157 11.26 -42.47 -41.74
N VAL A 158 12.46 -42.99 -41.45
CA VAL A 158 13.58 -43.07 -42.40
C VAL A 158 13.97 -44.52 -42.66
N SER A 159 13.19 -45.24 -43.48
CA SER A 159 13.70 -46.38 -44.24
C SER A 159 12.79 -46.76 -45.42
N ASN A 160 13.45 -47.02 -46.56
CA ASN A 160 13.01 -47.70 -47.78
C ASN A 160 12.50 -46.83 -48.94
N THR A 161 13.41 -46.47 -49.85
CA THR A 161 13.41 -47.12 -51.17
C THR A 161 14.82 -47.13 -51.77
N SER A 162 15.15 -48.27 -52.36
CA SER A 162 16.49 -48.82 -52.62
C SER A 162 17.27 -48.23 -53.80
N PRO A 163 18.58 -48.56 -53.90
CA PRO A 163 19.50 -48.10 -54.94
C PRO A 163 19.14 -48.62 -56.33
N MET A 164 19.22 -47.78 -57.35
CA MET A 164 19.12 -48.19 -58.75
C MET A 164 20.52 -48.59 -59.23
N ASP A 165 20.71 -49.89 -59.51
CA ASP A 165 21.94 -50.43 -60.10
C ASP A 165 22.12 -49.96 -61.56
N PRO A 166 23.35 -49.77 -62.05
CA PRO A 166 23.62 -49.22 -63.38
C PRO A 166 23.93 -50.30 -64.43
N ASN A 167 22.98 -50.66 -65.32
CA ASN A 167 23.25 -50.95 -66.75
C ASN A 167 21.98 -51.25 -67.58
N GLU A 168 21.95 -50.76 -68.83
CA GLU A 168 21.05 -51.11 -69.98
C GLU A 168 19.59 -50.60 -69.90
N ALA A 169 19.03 -49.93 -70.93
CA ALA A 169 18.70 -50.38 -72.29
C ALA A 169 17.62 -51.47 -72.31
#